data_AF-A0A1W9SVS3-F1
#
_entry.id   AF-A0A1W9SVS3-F1
#
_cell.length_a   1.000
_cell.length_b   1.000
_cell.length_c   1.000
_cell.angle_alpha   90.00
_cell.angle_beta   90.00
_cell.angle_gamma   90.00
#
_symmetry.space_group_name_H-M   'P 1'
#
loop_
_entity.id
_entity.type
_entity.pdbx_description
1 polymer ?
#
loop_
_entity_poly.entity_id
_entity_poly.type
_entity_poly.pdbx_seq_one_letter_code
_entity_poly.pdbx_strand_id
1 'polypeptide(L)'
;MRSELWFTFFKKKMKMKKSHKDSVIEEYEKIKNEIISDQVNKIFRDHPDDHIARLEEMGFTYYDDDGDDDELEEQNAEAENQRQRDLVAYFEGEKDLSGSILALYLAEKAEENPNYPLIRRYYRNANRNLKALLLYGLGQHPCRVDLLDDLAFFHEFENILGILIDRYTIACEQTENLETFSELARNFYHATSPDGYEALHALQEMFAIGIDKRKTIDFMIAEDAAAEKDASLPIEF
;
A
#
# COMPACT_ATOMS: atom_id res chain seq x y z
N MET A 1 25.54 6.36 6.69
CA MET A 1 24.08 6.29 6.46
C MET A 1 23.67 4.82 6.28
N ARG A 2 23.93 3.94 7.27
CA ARG A 2 23.65 2.49 7.21
C ARG A 2 23.06 1.91 8.52
N SER A 3 22.86 2.74 9.54
CA SER A 3 22.50 2.31 10.90
C SER A 3 20.98 2.28 11.18
N GLU A 4 20.14 2.51 10.19
CA GLU A 4 18.68 2.54 10.36
C GLU A 4 17.97 1.37 9.66
N LEU A 5 18.62 0.71 8.68
CA LEU A 5 18.03 -0.36 7.87
C LEU A 5 17.96 -1.74 8.56
N TRP A 6 18.64 -1.94 9.68
CA TRP A 6 18.63 -3.21 10.41
C TRP A 6 17.49 -3.33 11.46
N PHE A 7 16.88 -2.22 11.87
CA PHE A 7 15.80 -2.20 12.86
C PHE A 7 14.47 -2.60 12.24
N THR A 8 14.37 -2.54 10.91
CA THR A 8 13.21 -3.00 10.14
C THR A 8 13.20 -4.53 10.03
N PHE A 9 14.35 -5.17 9.78
CA PHE A 9 14.45 -6.63 9.59
C PHE A 9 14.68 -7.44 10.89
N PHE A 10 15.21 -6.82 11.95
CA PHE A 10 15.54 -7.53 13.19
C PHE A 10 14.91 -6.87 14.43
N LYS A 11 14.02 -7.61 15.12
CA LYS A 11 13.37 -7.13 16.35
C LYS A 11 13.91 -7.85 17.59
N LYS A 12 14.43 -7.10 18.57
CA LYS A 12 14.89 -7.66 19.86
C LYS A 12 13.74 -7.74 20.86
N LYS A 13 13.43 -8.95 21.34
CA LYS A 13 12.33 -9.15 22.32
C LYS A 13 12.77 -8.69 23.71
N MET A 14 12.39 -7.49 24.13
CA MET A 14 12.62 -7.00 25.50
C MET A 14 11.33 -7.04 26.34
N LYS A 15 11.36 -7.80 27.45
CA LYS A 15 10.31 -7.73 28.49
C LYS A 15 10.53 -6.47 29.33
N MET A 16 9.66 -5.48 29.19
CA MET A 16 9.68 -4.29 30.04
C MET A 16 8.70 -4.40 31.21
N LYS A 17 9.21 -4.17 32.42
CA LYS A 17 8.42 -3.95 33.64
C LYS A 17 8.30 -2.44 33.82
N LYS A 18 7.09 -1.88 33.75
CA LYS A 18 6.87 -0.42 33.90
C LYS A 18 7.36 0.06 35.27
N SER A 19 8.24 1.07 35.29
CA SER A 19 8.61 1.85 36.48
C SER A 19 8.95 3.29 36.07
N HIS A 20 8.69 4.24 36.97
CA HIS A 20 8.71 5.70 36.75
C HIS A 20 10.05 6.26 36.24
N LYS A 21 9.93 7.34 35.44
CA LYS A 21 10.99 8.12 34.79
C LYS A 21 12.05 8.60 35.80
N ASP A 22 13.27 8.11 35.64
CA ASP A 22 14.51 8.61 36.25
C ASP A 22 15.50 8.92 35.11
N SER A 23 16.08 10.13 35.08
CA SER A 23 17.00 10.57 34.01
C SER A 23 18.27 9.71 33.90
N VAL A 24 18.64 9.04 34.99
CA VAL A 24 19.76 8.10 35.05
C VAL A 24 19.44 6.79 34.30
N ILE A 25 18.16 6.39 34.26
CA ILE A 25 17.71 5.21 33.51
C ILE A 25 17.77 5.51 32.00
N GLU A 26 17.39 6.71 31.59
CA GLU A 26 17.43 7.13 30.18
C GLU A 26 18.88 7.16 29.64
N GLU A 27 19.83 7.66 30.43
CA GLU A 27 21.25 7.71 30.05
C GLU A 27 21.87 6.30 30.01
N TYR A 28 21.49 5.42 30.94
CA TYR A 28 21.89 4.01 30.93
C TYR A 28 21.33 3.24 29.73
N GLU A 29 20.06 3.48 29.38
CA GLU A 29 19.44 2.89 28.19
C GLU A 29 20.10 3.37 26.90
N LYS A 30 20.47 4.64 26.81
CA LYS A 30 21.20 5.20 25.67
C LYS A 30 22.55 4.52 25.48
N ILE A 31 23.36 4.43 26.53
CA ILE A 31 24.68 3.76 26.48
C ILE A 31 24.53 2.28 26.11
N LYS A 32 23.52 1.60 26.68
CA LYS A 32 23.24 0.20 26.37
C LYS A 32 22.86 0.01 24.90
N ASN A 33 22.09 0.93 24.32
CA ASN A 33 21.72 0.89 22.91
C ASN A 33 22.92 1.18 21.99
N GLU A 34 23.81 2.10 22.37
CA GLU A 34 25.06 2.35 21.64
C GLU A 34 25.97 1.11 21.62
N ILE A 35 26.13 0.43 22.77
CA ILE A 35 26.92 -0.82 22.84
C ILE A 35 26.31 -1.92 21.96
N ILE A 36 24.97 -2.05 21.97
CA ILE A 36 24.27 -3.03 21.12
C ILE A 36 24.49 -2.69 19.64
N SER A 37 24.36 -1.42 19.26
CA SER A 37 24.62 -0.96 17.90
C SER A 37 26.05 -1.30 17.44
N ASP A 38 27.05 -1.01 18.26
CA ASP A 38 28.45 -1.32 17.90
C ASP A 38 28.69 -2.82 17.71
N GLN A 39 28.05 -3.67 18.54
CA GLN A 39 28.14 -5.13 18.42
C GLN A 39 27.46 -5.65 17.15
N VAL A 40 26.26 -5.17 16.84
CA VAL A 40 25.53 -5.57 15.63
C VAL A 40 26.31 -5.11 14.39
N ASN A 41 26.89 -3.90 14.40
CA ASN A 41 27.72 -3.39 13.30
C ASN A 41 28.97 -4.24 13.07
N LYS A 42 29.55 -4.73 14.16
CA LYS A 42 30.71 -5.61 14.10
C LYS A 42 30.35 -6.96 13.49
N ILE A 43 29.18 -7.53 13.82
CA ILE A 43 28.71 -8.78 13.21
C ILE A 43 28.54 -8.61 11.69
N PHE A 44 27.86 -7.55 11.23
CA PHE A 44 27.71 -7.32 9.79
C PHE A 44 29.05 -7.15 9.05
N ARG A 45 30.08 -6.61 9.71
CA ARG A 45 31.40 -6.42 9.11
C ARG A 45 32.24 -7.69 9.08
N ASP A 46 32.27 -8.40 10.20
CA ASP A 46 33.18 -9.53 10.40
C ASP A 46 32.57 -10.87 9.90
N HIS A 47 31.24 -10.90 9.74
CA HIS A 47 30.45 -12.11 9.48
C HIS A 47 29.39 -11.88 8.37
N PRO A 48 29.76 -11.39 7.18
CA PRO A 48 28.77 -11.04 6.14
C PRO A 48 27.92 -12.22 5.68
N ASP A 49 28.45 -13.44 5.69
CA ASP A 49 27.77 -14.64 5.19
C ASP A 49 26.96 -15.40 6.28
N ASP A 50 27.20 -15.11 7.57
CA ASP A 50 26.55 -15.77 8.72
C ASP A 50 25.97 -14.79 9.76
N HIS A 51 25.81 -13.51 9.39
CA HIS A 51 25.36 -12.45 10.30
C HIS A 51 23.99 -12.73 10.91
N ILE A 52 23.06 -13.35 10.16
CA ILE A 52 21.71 -13.67 10.63
C ILE A 52 21.76 -14.57 11.87
N ALA A 53 22.42 -15.72 11.77
CA ALA A 53 22.54 -16.68 12.87
C ALA A 53 23.20 -16.06 14.12
N ARG A 54 24.21 -15.20 13.93
CA ARG A 54 24.89 -14.51 15.04
C ARG A 54 24.05 -13.44 15.70
N LEU A 55 23.19 -12.76 14.95
CA LEU A 55 22.23 -11.81 15.50
C LEU A 55 21.13 -12.53 16.28
N GLU A 56 20.72 -13.72 15.85
CA GLU A 56 19.79 -14.57 16.59
C GLU A 56 20.38 -15.07 17.91
N GLU A 57 21.66 -15.46 17.95
CA GLU A 57 22.37 -15.78 19.19
C GLU A 57 22.39 -14.60 20.19
N MET A 58 22.35 -13.35 19.69
CA MET A 58 22.24 -12.13 20.50
C MET A 58 20.80 -11.79 20.93
N GLY A 59 19.83 -12.62 20.56
CA GLY A 59 18.41 -12.49 20.90
C GLY A 59 17.62 -11.55 19.98
N PHE A 60 18.13 -11.27 18.77
CA PHE A 60 17.33 -10.69 17.70
C PHE A 60 16.57 -11.80 16.95
N THR A 61 15.52 -11.45 16.23
CA THR A 61 14.78 -12.36 15.36
C THR A 61 14.80 -11.77 13.97
N TYR A 62 15.29 -12.54 12.99
CA TYR A 62 15.26 -12.16 11.58
C TYR A 62 13.86 -12.35 11.03
N TYR A 63 13.37 -11.37 10.27
CA TYR A 63 12.16 -11.49 9.46
C TYR A 63 12.61 -11.32 8.02
N ASP A 64 12.43 -12.37 7.21
CA ASP A 64 12.70 -12.31 5.77
C ASP A 64 11.50 -11.63 5.10
N ASP A 65 11.69 -10.44 4.53
CA ASP A 65 10.64 -9.66 3.84
C ASP A 65 10.30 -10.24 2.45
N ASP A 66 10.95 -11.35 2.07
CA ASP A 66 10.76 -12.08 0.81
C ASP A 66 9.97 -13.40 0.99
N GLY A 67 9.40 -13.67 2.18
CA GLY A 67 8.72 -14.93 2.49
C GLY A 67 7.19 -14.90 2.31
N ASP A 68 6.60 -16.08 2.06
CA ASP A 68 5.15 -16.44 1.96
C ASP A 68 4.23 -15.98 3.12
N ASP A 69 4.60 -14.95 3.90
CA ASP A 69 3.85 -14.48 5.06
C ASP A 69 2.44 -14.02 4.66
N ASP A 70 2.31 -13.30 3.55
CA ASP A 70 1.01 -12.86 3.03
C ASP A 70 0.07 -14.01 2.65
N GLU A 71 0.59 -15.06 2.01
CA GLU A 71 -0.20 -16.22 1.61
C GLU A 71 -0.61 -17.06 2.82
N LEU A 72 0.29 -17.21 3.80
CA LEU A 72 0.00 -17.88 5.06
C LEU A 72 -1.02 -17.09 5.90
N GLU A 73 -0.90 -15.77 5.97
CA GLU A 73 -1.91 -14.91 6.59
C GLU A 73 -3.29 -15.10 5.95
N GLU A 74 -3.36 -15.10 4.63
CA GLU A 74 -4.62 -15.28 3.88
C GLU A 74 -5.25 -16.66 4.10
N GLN A 75 -4.42 -17.72 4.15
CA GLN A 75 -4.88 -19.08 4.43
C GLN A 75 -5.42 -19.23 5.85
N ASN A 76 -4.81 -18.54 6.82
CA ASN A 76 -5.23 -18.59 8.21
C ASN A 76 -6.34 -17.57 8.55
N ALA A 77 -6.66 -16.66 7.63
CA ALA A 77 -7.66 -15.63 7.85
C ALA A 77 -9.08 -16.20 7.85
N GLU A 78 -9.75 -16.08 9.00
CA GLU A 78 -11.14 -16.47 9.19
C GLU A 78 -12.02 -15.26 9.51
N ALA A 79 -13.31 -15.38 9.22
CA ALA A 79 -14.28 -14.34 9.54
C ALA A 79 -14.60 -14.32 11.04
N GLU A 80 -14.15 -13.27 11.73
CA GLU A 80 -14.24 -13.12 13.18
C GLU A 80 -15.60 -12.58 13.63
N ASN A 81 -16.24 -11.77 12.79
CA ASN A 81 -17.48 -11.08 13.12
C ASN A 81 -18.57 -11.24 12.04
N GLN A 82 -19.78 -10.78 12.33
CA GLN A 82 -20.92 -10.97 11.41
C GLN A 82 -20.75 -10.22 10.09
N ARG A 83 -20.13 -9.02 10.12
CA ARG A 83 -19.85 -8.22 8.92
C ARG A 83 -18.92 -8.98 7.98
N GLN A 84 -17.83 -9.52 8.50
CA GLN A 84 -16.88 -10.34 7.76
C GLN A 84 -17.53 -11.62 7.20
N ARG A 85 -18.36 -12.32 8.00
CA ARG A 85 -19.11 -13.48 7.52
C ARG A 85 -20.06 -13.13 6.38
N ASP A 86 -20.71 -11.97 6.47
CA ASP A 86 -21.62 -11.50 5.43
C ASP A 86 -20.88 -11.12 4.14
N LEU A 87 -19.68 -10.56 4.24
CA LEU A 87 -18.80 -10.28 3.10
C LEU A 87 -18.30 -11.57 2.43
N VAL A 88 -17.83 -12.53 3.22
CA VAL A 88 -17.41 -13.86 2.74
C VAL A 88 -18.55 -14.54 1.99
N ALA A 89 -19.74 -14.59 2.57
CA ALA A 89 -20.92 -15.17 1.92
C ALA A 89 -21.25 -14.49 0.58
N TYR A 90 -21.08 -13.16 0.49
CA TYR A 90 -21.23 -12.46 -0.79
C TYR A 90 -20.13 -12.85 -1.79
N PHE A 91 -18.86 -12.84 -1.38
CA PHE A 91 -17.76 -13.17 -2.27
C PHE A 91 -17.82 -14.62 -2.79
N GLU A 92 -18.42 -15.52 -2.02
CA GLU A 92 -18.65 -16.92 -2.36
C GLU A 92 -19.97 -17.16 -3.14
N GLY A 93 -20.76 -16.11 -3.36
CA GLY A 93 -21.99 -16.17 -4.18
C GLY A 93 -23.24 -16.63 -3.44
N GLU A 94 -23.20 -16.68 -2.12
CA GLU A 94 -24.34 -17.01 -1.26
C GLU A 94 -25.25 -15.81 -0.96
N LYS A 95 -24.78 -14.59 -1.25
CA LYS A 95 -25.56 -13.35 -1.12
C LYS A 95 -25.51 -12.53 -2.39
N ASP A 96 -26.58 -11.75 -2.60
CA ASP A 96 -26.71 -10.85 -3.74
C ASP A 96 -25.98 -9.52 -3.51
N LEU A 97 -25.52 -8.94 -4.63
CA LEU A 97 -24.95 -7.59 -4.65
C LEU A 97 -26.00 -6.56 -4.20
N SER A 98 -25.62 -5.70 -3.27
CA SER A 98 -26.49 -4.65 -2.74
C SER A 98 -25.70 -3.50 -2.10
N GLY A 99 -26.36 -2.36 -1.91
CA GLY A 99 -25.81 -1.22 -1.16
C GLY A 99 -25.43 -1.58 0.28
N SER A 100 -26.13 -2.53 0.92
CA SER A 100 -25.76 -3.01 2.24
C SER A 100 -24.43 -3.78 2.23
N ILE A 101 -24.20 -4.64 1.23
CA ILE A 101 -22.90 -5.33 1.10
C ILE A 101 -21.77 -4.33 0.87
N LEU A 102 -22.00 -3.33 0.01
CA LEU A 102 -21.02 -2.25 -0.21
C LEU A 102 -20.72 -1.50 1.09
N ALA A 103 -21.74 -1.15 1.88
CA ALA A 103 -21.55 -0.48 3.16
C ALA A 103 -20.76 -1.33 4.16
N LEU A 104 -21.00 -2.65 4.22
CA LEU A 104 -20.23 -3.56 5.06
C LEU A 104 -18.76 -3.61 4.62
N TYR A 105 -18.50 -3.64 3.32
CA TYR A 105 -17.16 -3.67 2.75
C TYR A 105 -16.37 -2.40 3.09
N LEU A 106 -16.97 -1.23 2.83
CA LEU A 106 -16.37 0.06 3.16
C LEU A 106 -16.14 0.21 4.68
N ALA A 107 -17.09 -0.27 5.49
CA ALA A 107 -16.96 -0.22 6.94
C ALA A 107 -15.83 -1.13 7.45
N GLU A 108 -15.69 -2.36 6.93
CA GLU A 108 -14.59 -3.25 7.28
C GLU A 108 -13.24 -2.62 6.97
N LYS A 109 -13.08 -2.02 5.79
CA LYS A 109 -11.84 -1.32 5.41
C LYS A 109 -11.52 -0.09 6.27
N ALA A 110 -12.53 0.54 6.86
CA ALA A 110 -12.38 1.72 7.70
C ALA A 110 -12.15 1.40 9.19
N GLU A 111 -12.12 0.12 9.57
CA GLU A 111 -11.79 -0.27 10.96
C GLU A 111 -10.34 0.07 11.31
N GLU A 112 -10.03 0.20 12.60
CA GLU A 112 -8.67 0.47 13.07
C GLU A 112 -7.73 -0.71 12.77
N ASN A 113 -8.26 -1.94 12.87
CA ASN A 113 -7.56 -3.18 12.56
C ASN A 113 -8.43 -4.04 11.63
N PRO A 114 -8.52 -3.68 10.34
CA PRO A 114 -9.32 -4.43 9.38
C PRO A 114 -8.70 -5.81 9.15
N ASN A 115 -9.52 -6.82 8.91
CA ASN A 115 -9.02 -8.15 8.55
C ASN A 115 -8.64 -8.18 7.05
N TYR A 116 -7.57 -7.45 6.70
CA TYR A 116 -7.08 -7.37 5.33
C TYR A 116 -6.78 -8.74 4.72
N PRO A 117 -6.12 -9.68 5.40
CA PRO A 117 -5.86 -11.01 4.84
C PRO A 117 -7.13 -11.74 4.40
N LEU A 118 -8.24 -11.62 5.14
CA LEU A 118 -9.51 -12.23 4.78
C LEU A 118 -10.08 -11.70 3.46
N ILE A 119 -9.90 -10.40 3.17
CA ILE A 119 -10.39 -9.78 1.93
C ILE A 119 -9.38 -9.96 0.80
N ARG A 120 -8.08 -9.82 1.08
CA ARG A 120 -6.96 -9.87 0.12
C ARG A 120 -6.97 -11.16 -0.70
N ARG A 121 -7.31 -12.31 -0.09
CA ARG A 121 -7.48 -13.58 -0.81
C ARG A 121 -8.46 -13.51 -1.98
N TYR A 122 -9.50 -12.66 -1.91
CA TYR A 122 -10.47 -12.51 -2.99
C TYR A 122 -9.94 -11.62 -4.12
N TYR A 123 -9.01 -10.71 -3.85
CA TYR A 123 -8.26 -9.99 -4.87
C TYR A 123 -7.32 -10.93 -5.62
N ARG A 124 -6.48 -11.69 -4.89
CA ARG A 124 -5.53 -12.64 -5.50
C ARG A 124 -6.18 -13.64 -6.44
N ASN A 125 -7.39 -14.07 -6.10
CA ASN A 125 -8.17 -15.01 -6.90
C ASN A 125 -9.00 -14.36 -8.02
N ALA A 126 -8.81 -13.07 -8.30
CA ALA A 126 -9.59 -12.31 -9.28
C ALA A 126 -11.11 -12.55 -9.11
N ASN A 127 -11.60 -12.47 -7.87
CA ASN A 127 -12.97 -12.85 -7.54
C ASN A 127 -13.99 -11.95 -8.27
N ARG A 128 -14.88 -12.59 -9.05
CA ARG A 128 -15.88 -11.89 -9.87
C ARG A 128 -16.89 -11.10 -9.05
N ASN A 129 -17.26 -11.57 -7.86
CA ASN A 129 -18.18 -10.87 -6.97
C ASN A 129 -17.51 -9.64 -6.36
N LEU A 130 -16.25 -9.74 -5.93
CA LEU A 130 -15.48 -8.58 -5.50
C LEU A 130 -15.40 -7.51 -6.60
N LYS A 131 -15.01 -7.90 -7.82
CA LYS A 131 -15.02 -6.98 -8.98
C LYS A 131 -16.38 -6.32 -9.19
N ALA A 132 -17.47 -7.09 -9.15
CA ALA A 132 -18.82 -6.57 -9.30
C ALA A 132 -19.17 -5.55 -8.18
N LEU A 133 -18.73 -5.80 -6.95
CA LEU A 133 -18.93 -4.89 -5.81
C LEU A 133 -18.18 -3.57 -6.00
N LEU A 134 -16.91 -3.62 -6.42
CA LEU A 134 -16.11 -2.43 -6.70
C LEU A 134 -16.74 -1.58 -7.80
N LEU A 135 -17.15 -2.21 -8.91
CA LEU A 135 -17.81 -1.51 -10.02
C LEU A 135 -19.18 -0.95 -9.64
N TYR A 136 -19.92 -1.65 -8.78
CA TYR A 136 -21.18 -1.16 -8.23
C TYR A 136 -20.99 0.06 -7.32
N GLY A 137 -19.94 0.06 -6.50
CA GLY A 137 -19.56 1.21 -5.67
C GLY A 137 -19.18 2.42 -6.52
N LEU A 138 -18.29 2.22 -7.50
CA LEU A 138 -17.87 3.28 -8.42
C LEU A 138 -18.99 3.78 -9.32
N GLY A 139 -20.00 2.96 -9.61
CA GLY A 139 -21.21 3.39 -10.31
C GLY A 139 -22.04 4.40 -9.51
N GLN A 140 -21.99 4.35 -8.18
CA GLN A 140 -22.74 5.26 -7.29
C GLN A 140 -21.87 6.42 -6.79
N HIS A 141 -20.57 6.19 -6.64
CA HIS A 141 -19.61 7.14 -6.11
C HIS A 141 -18.35 7.17 -6.99
N PRO A 142 -18.41 7.79 -8.19
CA PRO A 142 -17.34 7.67 -9.19
C PRO A 142 -16.00 8.26 -8.75
N CYS A 143 -16.01 9.27 -7.89
CA CYS A 143 -14.80 9.96 -7.42
C CYS A 143 -14.24 9.40 -6.09
N ARG A 144 -14.69 8.22 -5.64
CA ARG A 144 -14.17 7.58 -4.41
C ARG A 144 -12.79 7.00 -4.67
N VAL A 145 -11.76 7.71 -4.21
CA VAL A 145 -10.35 7.34 -4.37
C VAL A 145 -10.06 5.94 -3.83
N ASP A 146 -10.55 5.62 -2.63
CA ASP A 146 -10.37 4.30 -2.00
C ASP A 146 -10.89 3.13 -2.86
N LEU A 147 -12.05 3.30 -3.51
CA LEU A 147 -12.60 2.28 -4.42
C LEU A 147 -11.85 2.20 -5.76
N LEU A 148 -11.28 3.30 -6.22
CA LEU A 148 -10.44 3.31 -7.42
C LEU A 148 -9.10 2.63 -7.15
N ASP A 149 -8.50 2.89 -6.00
CA ASP A 149 -7.27 2.23 -5.55
C ASP A 149 -7.51 0.73 -5.36
N ASP A 150 -8.67 0.33 -4.83
CA ASP A 150 -9.08 -1.08 -4.78
C ASP A 150 -9.20 -1.69 -6.17
N LEU A 151 -9.75 -0.96 -7.13
CA LEU A 151 -9.86 -1.46 -8.51
C LEU A 151 -8.48 -1.55 -9.18
N ALA A 152 -7.57 -0.63 -8.89
CA ALA A 152 -6.18 -0.66 -9.35
C ALA A 152 -5.42 -1.85 -8.75
N PHE A 153 -5.58 -2.10 -7.45
CA PHE A 153 -5.01 -3.30 -6.82
C PHE A 153 -5.60 -4.59 -7.40
N PHE A 154 -6.90 -4.62 -7.68
CA PHE A 154 -7.53 -5.76 -8.35
C PHE A 154 -6.96 -6.01 -9.75
N HIS A 155 -6.58 -4.94 -10.46
CA HIS A 155 -6.00 -5.03 -11.80
C HIS A 155 -4.66 -5.77 -11.84
N GLU A 156 -3.89 -5.75 -10.74
CA GLU A 156 -2.65 -6.53 -10.62
C GLU A 156 -2.88 -8.05 -10.76
N PHE A 157 -4.08 -8.53 -10.43
CA PHE A 157 -4.44 -9.96 -10.48
C PHE A 157 -5.30 -10.35 -11.69
N GLU A 158 -6.05 -9.40 -12.26
CA GLU A 158 -6.79 -9.58 -13.52
C GLU A 158 -6.60 -8.33 -14.37
N ASN A 159 -6.04 -8.47 -15.58
CA ASN A 159 -5.92 -7.33 -16.49
C ASN A 159 -7.31 -6.81 -16.88
N ILE A 160 -7.67 -5.68 -16.26
CA ILE A 160 -8.89 -4.90 -16.49
C ILE A 160 -8.60 -3.48 -16.95
N LEU A 161 -7.50 -3.27 -17.70
CA LEU A 161 -6.99 -1.94 -18.05
C LEU A 161 -8.07 -1.01 -18.64
N GLY A 162 -8.87 -1.52 -19.57
CA GLY A 162 -9.96 -0.72 -20.16
C GLY A 162 -10.98 -0.23 -19.13
N ILE A 163 -11.28 -1.05 -18.12
CA ILE A 163 -12.19 -0.67 -17.04
C ILE A 163 -11.53 0.38 -16.13
N LEU A 164 -10.23 0.23 -15.81
CA LEU A 164 -9.49 1.25 -15.06
C LEU A 164 -9.50 2.59 -15.77
N ILE A 165 -9.17 2.59 -17.07
CA ILE A 165 -9.18 3.80 -17.91
C ILE A 165 -10.55 4.46 -17.84
N ASP A 166 -11.63 3.71 -18.04
CA ASP A 166 -12.99 4.25 -18.01
C ASP A 166 -13.32 4.87 -16.63
N ARG A 167 -13.00 4.16 -15.53
CA ARG A 167 -13.37 4.61 -14.19
C ARG A 167 -12.56 5.81 -13.72
N TYR A 168 -11.24 5.82 -13.91
CA TYR A 168 -10.42 6.98 -13.56
C TYR A 168 -10.72 8.19 -14.45
N THR A 169 -10.98 7.98 -15.74
CA THR A 169 -11.42 9.05 -16.64
C THR A 169 -12.70 9.72 -16.14
N ILE A 170 -13.72 8.93 -15.80
CA ILE A 170 -14.98 9.43 -15.24
C ILE A 170 -14.73 10.19 -13.93
N ALA A 171 -13.91 9.65 -13.03
CA ALA A 171 -13.59 10.30 -11.75
C ALA A 171 -12.90 11.65 -11.96
N CYS A 172 -11.90 11.71 -12.85
CA CYS A 172 -11.16 12.91 -13.20
C CYS A 172 -12.06 13.96 -13.86
N GLU A 173 -13.03 13.54 -14.67
CA GLU A 173 -14.01 14.44 -15.30
C GLU A 173 -14.95 15.04 -14.24
N GLN A 174 -15.53 14.21 -13.37
CA GLN A 174 -16.59 14.59 -12.44
C GLN A 174 -16.10 15.31 -11.17
N THR A 175 -14.88 15.06 -10.72
CA THR A 175 -14.36 15.72 -9.51
C THR A 175 -14.23 17.23 -9.73
N GLU A 176 -14.83 18.05 -8.88
CA GLU A 176 -14.68 19.51 -8.94
C GLU A 176 -13.53 20.01 -8.05
N ASN A 177 -13.18 19.22 -7.03
CA ASN A 177 -12.10 19.55 -6.11
C ASN A 177 -10.74 19.28 -6.79
N LEU A 178 -9.91 20.32 -6.90
CA LEU A 178 -8.60 20.24 -7.57
C LEU A 178 -7.57 19.40 -6.80
N GLU A 179 -7.65 19.33 -5.48
CA GLU A 179 -6.78 18.47 -4.66
C GLU A 179 -7.11 17.00 -4.91
N THR A 180 -8.39 16.64 -4.84
CA THR A 180 -8.86 15.30 -5.20
C THR A 180 -8.58 14.97 -6.66
N PHE A 181 -8.75 15.94 -7.58
CA PHE A 181 -8.36 15.77 -8.98
C PHE A 181 -6.87 15.43 -9.13
N SER A 182 -6.01 16.14 -8.39
CA SER A 182 -4.58 15.92 -8.44
C SER A 182 -4.21 14.52 -7.97
N GLU A 183 -4.86 14.04 -6.90
CA GLU A 183 -4.68 12.67 -6.41
C GLU A 183 -5.16 11.65 -7.44
N LEU A 184 -6.36 11.83 -7.98
CA LEU A 184 -6.94 10.94 -9.00
C LEU A 184 -6.08 10.84 -10.26
N ALA A 185 -5.57 11.96 -10.77
CA ALA A 185 -4.73 11.97 -11.98
C ALA A 185 -3.41 11.21 -11.75
N ARG A 186 -2.82 11.36 -10.57
CA ARG A 186 -1.59 10.65 -10.20
C ARG A 186 -1.84 9.16 -9.97
N ASN A 187 -2.91 8.78 -9.29
CA ASN A 187 -3.28 7.39 -9.11
C ASN A 187 -3.59 6.73 -10.46
N PHE A 188 -4.26 7.44 -11.37
CA PHE A 188 -4.53 6.94 -12.73
C PHE A 188 -3.22 6.66 -13.49
N TYR A 189 -2.26 7.59 -13.45
CA TYR A 189 -0.94 7.40 -14.03
C TYR A 189 -0.23 6.16 -13.47
N HIS A 190 -0.09 6.06 -12.14
CA HIS A 190 0.61 4.93 -11.54
C HIS A 190 -0.11 3.59 -11.76
N ALA A 191 -1.45 3.57 -11.76
CA ALA A 191 -2.23 2.36 -11.93
C ALA A 191 -2.20 1.80 -13.37
N THR A 192 -1.78 2.58 -14.37
CA THR A 192 -1.87 2.20 -15.78
C THR A 192 -0.56 2.32 -16.56
N SER A 193 0.44 3.00 -15.98
CA SER A 193 1.81 3.06 -16.50
C SER A 193 2.45 1.67 -16.66
N PRO A 194 2.26 0.68 -15.76
CA PRO A 194 2.80 -0.67 -15.96
C PRO A 194 2.31 -1.36 -17.24
N ASP A 195 1.11 -1.05 -17.71
CA ASP A 195 0.56 -1.53 -18.99
C ASP A 195 0.91 -0.64 -20.19
N GLY A 196 1.66 0.44 -19.97
CA GLY A 196 2.08 1.39 -20.99
C GLY A 196 1.00 2.38 -21.43
N TYR A 197 -0.01 2.65 -20.58
CA TYR A 197 -1.00 3.68 -20.87
C TYR A 197 -0.56 5.06 -20.37
N GLU A 198 -0.55 6.03 -21.28
CA GLU A 198 -0.11 7.40 -21.04
C GLU A 198 -1.23 8.26 -20.42
N ALA A 199 -1.60 7.96 -19.16
CA ALA A 199 -2.78 8.55 -18.52
C ALA A 199 -2.74 10.09 -18.45
N LEU A 200 -1.61 10.68 -18.10
CA LEU A 200 -1.49 12.15 -18.00
C LEU A 200 -1.65 12.81 -19.37
N HIS A 201 -1.08 12.24 -20.43
CA HIS A 201 -1.26 12.74 -21.79
C HIS A 201 -2.72 12.57 -22.28
N ALA A 202 -3.37 11.46 -21.96
CA ALA A 202 -4.78 11.27 -22.29
C ALA A 202 -5.66 12.32 -21.58
N LEU A 203 -5.45 12.54 -20.28
CA LEU A 203 -6.15 13.60 -19.53
C LEU A 203 -5.82 14.99 -20.08
N GLN A 204 -4.58 15.22 -20.48
CA GLN A 204 -4.14 16.47 -21.10
C GLN A 204 -5.00 16.77 -22.34
N GLU A 205 -5.19 15.81 -23.24
CA GLU A 205 -6.02 15.98 -24.44
C GLU A 205 -7.50 16.25 -24.13
N MET A 206 -8.03 15.68 -23.04
CA MET A 206 -9.43 15.86 -22.64
C MET A 206 -9.76 17.27 -22.15
N PHE A 207 -8.82 17.94 -21.46
CA PHE A 207 -9.08 19.22 -20.83
C PHE A 207 -8.55 20.39 -21.65
N ALA A 208 -9.42 21.38 -21.89
CA ALA A 208 -9.07 22.58 -22.63
C ALA A 208 -7.93 23.38 -21.97
N ILE A 209 -7.11 24.01 -22.81
CA ILE A 209 -5.99 24.85 -22.34
C ILE A 209 -6.52 25.99 -21.47
N GLY A 210 -5.86 26.23 -20.34
CA GLY A 210 -6.11 27.36 -19.45
C GLY A 210 -7.07 27.08 -18.29
N ILE A 211 -7.76 25.93 -18.28
CA ILE A 211 -8.53 25.50 -17.11
C ILE A 211 -7.61 24.92 -16.03
N ASP A 212 -8.03 24.98 -14.77
CA ASP A 212 -7.14 24.61 -13.66
C ASP A 212 -6.76 23.13 -13.66
N LYS A 213 -7.69 22.22 -13.99
CA LYS A 213 -7.38 20.79 -14.20
C LYS A 213 -6.27 20.58 -15.23
N ARG A 214 -6.31 21.30 -16.35
CA ARG A 214 -5.29 21.23 -17.40
C ARG A 214 -3.93 21.73 -16.90
N LYS A 215 -3.89 22.83 -16.14
CA LYS A 215 -2.65 23.33 -15.53
C LYS A 215 -2.05 22.31 -14.56
N THR A 216 -2.89 21.64 -13.76
CA THR A 216 -2.45 20.57 -12.85
C THR A 216 -1.79 19.42 -13.62
N ILE A 217 -2.42 18.97 -14.71
CA ILE A 217 -1.84 17.91 -15.56
C ILE A 217 -0.53 18.38 -16.20
N ASP A 218 -0.50 19.58 -16.78
CA ASP A 218 0.69 20.13 -17.43
C ASP A 218 1.86 20.25 -16.42
N PHE A 219 1.57 20.57 -15.14
CA PHE A 219 2.55 20.59 -14.07
C PHE A 219 3.08 19.19 -13.75
N MET A 220 2.21 18.18 -13.63
CA MET A 220 2.62 16.79 -13.36
C MET A 220 3.52 16.23 -14.46
N ILE A 221 3.17 16.44 -15.73
CA ILE A 221 3.99 16.00 -16.87
C ILE A 221 5.39 16.65 -16.83
N ALA A 222 5.46 17.92 -16.44
CA ALA A 222 6.74 18.62 -16.32
C ALA A 222 7.58 18.11 -15.14
N GLU A 223 6.94 17.74 -14.03
CA GLU A 223 7.59 17.14 -12.85
C GLU A 223 8.19 15.76 -13.20
N ASP A 224 7.42 14.88 -13.84
CA ASP A 224 7.90 13.56 -14.26
C ASP A 224 9.08 13.67 -15.24
N ALA A 225 8.98 14.54 -16.24
CA ALA A 225 10.06 14.77 -17.20
C ALA A 225 11.33 15.36 -16.57
N ALA A 226 11.21 16.07 -15.43
CA ALA A 226 12.35 16.55 -14.67
C ALA A 226 12.99 15.42 -13.85
N ALA A 227 12.17 14.59 -13.18
CA ALA A 227 12.62 13.44 -12.41
C ALA A 227 13.38 12.42 -13.27
N GLU A 228 12.91 12.15 -14.49
CA GLU A 228 13.59 11.27 -15.45
C GLU A 228 14.97 11.81 -15.86
N LYS A 229 15.09 13.12 -16.07
CA LYS A 229 16.38 13.75 -16.39
C LYS A 229 17.36 13.61 -15.25
N ASP A 230 16.92 13.87 -14.02
CA ASP A 230 17.78 13.77 -12.84
C ASP A 230 18.25 12.32 -12.59
N ALA A 231 17.36 11.34 -12.78
CA ALA A 231 17.70 9.92 -12.66
C ALA A 231 18.68 9.43 -13.75
N SER A 232 18.73 10.12 -14.89
CA SER A 232 19.63 9.78 -16.01
C SER A 232 21.04 10.37 -15.89
N LEU A 233 21.29 11.24 -14.90
CA LEU A 233 22.62 11.81 -14.69
C LEU A 233 23.57 10.77 -14.10
N PRO A 234 24.82 10.64 -14.62
CA PRO A 234 25.78 9.70 -14.08
C PRO A 234 26.15 10.05 -12.64
N ILE A 235 26.16 9.04 -11.77
CA ILE A 235 26.63 9.16 -10.39
C ILE A 235 28.14 9.48 -10.45
N GLU A 236 28.52 10.72 -10.10
CA GLU A 236 29.92 11.08 -9.91
C GLU A 236 30.45 10.36 -8.65
N PHE A 237 31.40 9.44 -8.86
CA PHE A 237 32.12 8.72 -7.80
C PHE A 237 33.36 9.49 -7.33
#